data_AF-A1ZNZ0-F1
#
_entry.id   AF-A1ZNZ0-F1
#
_cell.length_a   1.000
_cell.length_b   1.000
_cell.length_c   1.000
_cell.angle_alpha   90.00
_cell.angle_beta   90.00
_cell.angle_gamma   90.00
#
_symmetry.space_group_name_H-M   'P 1'
#
loop_
_entity.id
_entity.type
_entity.pdbx_description
1 polymer ?
#
loop_
_entity_poly.entity_id
_entity_poly.type
_entity_poly.pdbx_seq_one_letter_code
_entity_poly.pdbx_strand_id
1 'polypeptide(L)'
;MVLVPTEVAGHEFYIDVTPVTYQDFRKYVQAGGTIAAYWDEATYNKSLQPVTGINWYHAIDYCNWRSKMEGLPPAYVPSGKLDVWGYPGWRLNKESEGYRLPFESEFMTAAQGGKGKRAYPWGSRFDPTKANYDNERGVKTGKWWRLAKVNELPKNDFGIGGMSGNVWHWCNDWHTTNRTKVLKGGSWGSINPKYLQINYRSFSAPSNYNFDIGFRCVRPAYGISKRDSTAQKTTQRKFYQYQTSHYNQPLRIDYYGTKFTQRLATFLGDYFPQSLYFLEQVDAQPKITPLQMAKAIVSVTRQHNINPLFLTAIMVSESGLGSCSFPRWYNNPMAFHWQNRLMVNGLPTYQAMPGKLNRKYRNLKAAFQAFCYGIRRNIYYAAARENLYDFHMVYVGYESDVWLYTIARVFKDVAGIRFEADEPMQNAGAMIYHDWEQIKQRIKAPKPTSLHQYDKTRHTSPPQTSTKTISGRYYLIAGSYTHLASAQQKLQHLRQAGFANARLLQSQRRLRVAFDAGYQTRQLAVIAKQKLKTTYTDVWIWRGR
;
A
#
# COMPACT_ATOMS: atom_id res chain seq x y z
N MET A 1 13.67 24.63 -10.14
CA MET A 1 12.48 24.62 -11.02
C MET A 1 12.87 25.20 -12.36
N VAL A 2 12.04 25.02 -13.39
CA VAL A 2 12.18 25.69 -14.69
C VAL A 2 10.92 26.49 -14.99
N LEU A 3 11.08 27.63 -15.67
CA LEU A 3 9.96 28.44 -16.16
C LEU A 3 9.33 27.76 -17.37
N VAL A 4 8.01 27.59 -17.35
CA VAL A 4 7.22 27.10 -18.48
C VAL A 4 6.42 28.28 -19.04
N PRO A 5 6.75 28.77 -20.24
CA PRO A 5 5.94 29.77 -20.91
C PRO A 5 4.61 29.16 -21.34
N THR A 6 3.56 29.97 -21.40
CA THR A 6 2.25 29.56 -21.93
C THR A 6 1.82 30.53 -23.02
N GLU A 7 0.88 30.09 -23.87
CA GLU A 7 0.33 30.94 -24.93
C GLU A 7 -0.52 32.10 -24.38
N VAL A 8 -0.97 32.00 -23.13
CA VAL A 8 -1.76 33.03 -22.46
C VAL A 8 -0.85 33.81 -21.52
N ALA A 9 -0.53 35.05 -21.89
CA ALA A 9 0.30 35.92 -21.08
C ALA A 9 -0.24 36.04 -19.63
N GLY A 10 0.66 35.94 -18.65
CA GLY A 10 0.31 35.98 -17.22
C GLY A 10 -0.07 34.61 -16.62
N HIS A 11 -0.08 33.54 -17.42
CA HIS A 11 -0.29 32.17 -16.94
C HIS A 11 0.99 31.32 -16.94
N GLU A 12 2.15 31.93 -17.09
CA GLU A 12 3.44 31.26 -16.94
C GLU A 12 3.59 30.73 -15.50
N PHE A 13 4.30 29.61 -15.37
CA PHE A 13 4.50 28.97 -14.08
C PHE A 13 5.88 28.31 -14.00
N TYR A 14 6.38 28.19 -12.78
CA TYR A 14 7.55 27.36 -12.50
C TYR A 14 7.10 25.94 -12.20
N ILE A 15 7.82 24.94 -12.69
CA ILE A 15 7.63 23.52 -12.35
C ILE A 15 8.94 22.88 -11.89
N ASP A 16 8.85 21.93 -10.95
CA ASP A 16 10.02 21.13 -10.58
C ASP A 16 10.56 20.34 -11.78
N VAL A 17 11.88 20.37 -11.94
CA VAL A 17 12.61 19.68 -13.02
C VAL A 17 12.45 18.17 -12.90
N THR A 18 12.35 17.66 -11.68
CA THR A 18 12.15 16.25 -11.35
C THR A 18 10.95 16.10 -10.43
N PRO A 19 10.35 14.90 -10.30
CA PRO A 19 9.45 14.62 -9.19
C PRO A 19 10.14 14.86 -7.85
N VAL A 20 9.35 15.14 -6.80
CA VAL A 20 9.87 15.30 -5.44
C VAL A 20 10.58 14.01 -5.03
N THR A 21 11.82 14.12 -4.57
CA THR A 21 12.64 12.96 -4.22
C THR A 21 12.35 12.48 -2.80
N TYR A 22 12.70 11.24 -2.48
CA TYR A 22 12.68 10.74 -1.11
C TYR A 22 13.52 11.63 -0.19
N GLN A 23 14.70 12.07 -0.64
CA GLN A 23 15.58 12.95 0.15
C GLN A 23 14.93 14.32 0.44
N ASP A 24 14.22 14.91 -0.52
CA ASP A 24 13.55 16.18 -0.30
C ASP A 24 12.32 16.02 0.61
N PHE A 25 11.54 14.96 0.42
CA PHE A 25 10.43 14.63 1.30
C PHE A 25 10.89 14.30 2.73
N ARG A 26 12.10 13.74 2.90
CA ARG A 26 12.68 13.48 4.23
C ARG A 26 12.88 14.77 5.02
N LYS A 27 13.22 15.89 4.37
CA LYS A 27 13.32 17.21 5.04
C LYS A 27 11.96 17.66 5.60
N TYR A 28 10.88 17.43 4.85
CA TYR A 28 9.51 17.67 5.31
C TYR A 28 9.17 16.81 6.54
N VAL A 29 9.46 15.50 6.48
CA VAL A 29 9.25 14.58 7.60
C VAL A 29 10.05 14.99 8.83
N GLN A 30 11.34 15.32 8.68
CA GLN A 30 12.20 15.79 9.77
C GLN A 30 11.71 17.09 10.41
N ALA A 31 11.01 17.93 9.63
CA ALA A 31 10.41 19.14 10.16
C ALA A 31 9.11 18.89 10.94
N GLY A 32 8.64 17.64 11.02
CA GLY A 32 7.42 17.18 11.71
C GLY A 32 6.29 16.72 10.79
N GLY A 33 6.53 16.64 9.48
CA GLY A 33 5.58 16.16 8.49
C GLY A 33 5.24 14.67 8.64
N THR A 34 4.12 14.24 8.06
CA THR A 34 3.70 12.82 8.13
C THR A 34 4.52 11.96 7.16
N ILE A 35 4.96 10.80 7.60
CA ILE A 35 5.64 9.82 6.74
C ILE A 35 4.69 9.27 5.67
N ALA A 36 5.24 8.98 4.49
CA ALA A 36 4.52 8.27 3.45
C ALA A 36 4.34 6.78 3.81
N ALA A 37 3.45 6.08 3.11
CA ALA A 37 3.51 4.61 3.11
C ALA A 37 4.84 4.15 2.49
N TYR A 38 5.31 2.96 2.89
CA TYR A 38 6.56 2.37 2.38
C TYR A 38 7.82 3.18 2.72
N TRP A 39 7.75 4.09 3.70
CA TRP A 39 8.84 5.01 4.03
C TRP A 39 10.18 4.33 4.33
N ASP A 40 10.13 3.18 5.00
CA ASP A 40 11.31 2.41 5.43
C ASP A 40 11.58 1.18 4.53
N GLU A 41 10.88 1.06 3.39
CA GLU A 41 11.07 -0.02 2.43
C GLU A 41 12.31 0.25 1.56
N ALA A 42 13.33 -0.61 1.66
CA ALA A 42 14.63 -0.46 0.97
C ALA A 42 14.52 -0.30 -0.57
N THR A 43 13.40 -0.76 -1.14
CA THR A 43 13.13 -0.66 -2.57
C THR A 43 12.73 0.76 -3.00
N TYR A 44 12.17 1.55 -2.09
CA TYR A 44 11.48 2.82 -2.36
C TYR A 44 12.08 4.02 -1.60
N ASN A 45 13.13 3.81 -0.80
CA ASN A 45 13.69 4.82 0.09
C ASN A 45 15.08 5.36 -0.33
N LYS A 46 15.50 5.14 -1.58
CA LYS A 46 16.79 5.67 -2.06
C LYS A 46 16.68 7.17 -2.28
N SER A 47 17.70 7.93 -1.84
CA SER A 47 17.68 9.40 -1.79
C SER A 47 17.19 10.08 -3.08
N LEU A 48 17.69 9.66 -4.25
CA LEU A 48 17.35 10.25 -5.55
C LEU A 48 16.22 9.54 -6.28
N GLN A 49 15.53 8.57 -5.68
CA GLN A 49 14.26 8.08 -6.22
C GLN A 49 13.14 9.06 -5.87
N PRO A 50 12.08 9.13 -6.69
CA PRO A 50 10.89 9.91 -6.33
C PRO A 50 10.29 9.35 -5.04
N VAL A 51 9.76 10.23 -4.19
CA VAL A 51 8.93 9.79 -3.07
C VAL A 51 7.67 9.12 -3.60
N THR A 52 7.33 7.96 -3.03
CA THR A 52 6.12 7.20 -3.37
C THR A 52 5.38 6.79 -2.10
N GLY A 53 4.26 6.08 -2.22
CA GLY A 53 3.42 5.77 -1.06
C GLY A 53 2.77 7.01 -0.45
N ILE A 54 2.75 8.12 -1.20
CA ILE A 54 2.09 9.36 -0.81
C ILE A 54 0.70 9.41 -1.44
N ASN A 55 -0.26 9.90 -0.66
CA ASN A 55 -1.58 10.26 -1.16
C ASN A 55 -1.63 11.75 -1.52
N TRP A 56 -2.76 12.20 -2.06
CA TRP A 56 -2.92 13.59 -2.47
C TRP A 56 -2.73 14.56 -1.30
N TYR A 57 -3.17 14.18 -0.09
CA TYR A 57 -3.03 15.00 1.12
C TYR A 57 -1.58 15.18 1.58
N HIS A 58 -0.75 14.14 1.52
CA HIS A 58 0.69 14.25 1.76
C HIS A 58 1.33 15.25 0.77
N ALA A 59 0.93 15.16 -0.49
CA ALA A 59 1.49 15.98 -1.57
C ALA A 59 1.16 17.47 -1.36
N ILE A 60 -0.07 17.80 -0.98
CA ILE A 60 -0.47 19.20 -0.75
C ILE A 60 0.07 19.78 0.56
N ASP A 61 0.23 18.96 1.61
CA ASP A 61 0.84 19.42 2.86
C ASP A 61 2.34 19.69 2.66
N TYR A 62 3.03 18.84 1.88
CA TYR A 62 4.40 19.11 1.45
C TYR A 62 4.50 20.42 0.66
N CYS A 63 3.56 20.70 -0.25
CA CYS A 63 3.54 21.96 -1.00
C CYS A 63 3.44 23.16 -0.05
N ASN A 64 2.49 23.16 0.88
CA ASN A 64 2.33 24.22 1.87
C ASN A 64 3.57 24.35 2.79
N TRP A 65 4.16 23.24 3.21
CA TRP A 65 5.40 23.23 3.97
C TRP A 65 6.53 23.93 3.20
N ARG A 66 6.72 23.57 1.92
CA ARG A 66 7.74 24.17 1.06
C ARG A 66 7.49 25.66 0.86
N SER A 67 6.24 26.08 0.65
CA SER A 67 5.87 27.50 0.58
C SER A 67 6.33 28.25 1.82
N LYS A 68 5.99 27.73 3.01
CA LYS A 68 6.37 28.35 4.28
C LYS A 68 7.90 28.40 4.47
N MET A 69 8.62 27.36 4.06
CA MET A 69 10.08 27.33 4.15
C MET A 69 10.75 28.40 3.27
N GLU A 70 10.09 28.80 2.19
CA GLU A 70 10.57 29.82 1.25
C GLU A 70 9.85 31.19 1.43
N GLY A 71 9.14 31.39 2.55
CA GLY A 71 8.47 32.66 2.86
C GLY A 71 7.24 32.97 2.00
N LEU A 72 6.69 31.98 1.30
CA LEU A 72 5.54 32.13 0.41
C LEU A 72 4.22 31.80 1.13
N PRO A 73 3.09 32.43 0.73
CA PRO A 73 1.78 32.07 1.24
C PRO A 73 1.43 30.62 0.89
N PRO A 74 0.72 29.87 1.76
CA PRO A 74 0.26 28.53 1.43
C PRO A 74 -0.77 28.56 0.30
N ALA A 75 -0.76 27.55 -0.58
CA ALA A 75 -1.74 27.44 -1.66
C ALA A 75 -2.99 26.68 -1.23
N TYR A 76 -2.88 25.76 -0.27
CA TYR A 76 -4.01 24.96 0.20
C TYR A 76 -4.49 25.44 1.56
N VAL A 77 -5.80 25.70 1.67
CA VAL A 77 -6.45 26.10 2.92
C VAL A 77 -7.49 25.05 3.33
N PRO A 78 -7.63 24.74 4.63
CA PRO A 78 -8.68 23.82 5.10
C PRO A 78 -10.07 24.30 4.71
N SER A 79 -10.95 23.38 4.32
CA SER A 79 -12.35 23.70 3.98
C SER A 79 -13.30 23.69 5.18
N GLY A 80 -12.86 23.18 6.33
CA GLY A 80 -13.70 22.95 7.52
C GLY A 80 -14.69 21.79 7.40
N LYS A 81 -14.66 21.02 6.30
CA LYS A 81 -15.53 19.84 6.07
C LYS A 81 -14.69 18.60 5.82
N LEU A 82 -15.17 17.42 6.23
CA LEU A 82 -14.56 16.15 5.82
C LEU A 82 -14.99 15.76 4.40
N ASP A 83 -14.13 15.02 3.71
CA ASP A 83 -14.47 14.34 2.48
C ASP A 83 -15.32 13.08 2.76
N VAL A 84 -15.71 12.39 1.69
CA VAL A 84 -16.65 11.26 1.74
C VAL A 84 -16.05 10.00 2.37
N TRP A 85 -14.73 9.98 2.56
CA TRP A 85 -13.99 8.93 3.25
C TRP A 85 -13.55 9.36 4.66
N GLY A 86 -13.96 10.56 5.09
CA GLY A 86 -13.70 11.09 6.42
C GLY A 86 -12.34 11.78 6.59
N TYR A 87 -11.66 12.19 5.50
CA TYR A 87 -10.42 12.97 5.52
C TYR A 87 -10.70 14.48 5.55
N PRO A 88 -9.84 15.32 6.14
CA PRO A 88 -9.98 16.78 6.08
C PRO A 88 -10.07 17.28 4.63
N GLY A 89 -11.08 18.10 4.35
CA GLY A 89 -11.26 18.75 3.06
C GLY A 89 -10.36 19.96 2.91
N TRP A 90 -9.97 20.23 1.66
CA TRP A 90 -9.03 21.29 1.30
C TRP A 90 -9.55 22.08 0.11
N ARG A 91 -9.27 23.39 0.12
CA ARG A 91 -9.53 24.31 -0.99
C ARG A 91 -8.21 24.90 -1.48
N LEU A 92 -8.06 24.97 -2.79
CA LEU A 92 -6.93 25.65 -3.42
C LEU A 92 -7.23 27.17 -3.49
N ASN A 93 -6.35 27.98 -2.91
CA ASN A 93 -6.27 29.41 -3.20
C ASN A 93 -5.46 29.60 -4.49
N LYS A 94 -6.15 29.89 -5.60
CA LYS A 94 -5.52 30.06 -6.91
C LYS A 94 -4.68 31.33 -7.02
N GLU A 95 -4.90 32.30 -6.14
CA GLU A 95 -4.16 33.57 -6.10
C GLU A 95 -2.87 33.46 -5.29
N SER A 96 -2.64 32.33 -4.62
CA SER A 96 -1.42 32.12 -3.83
C SER A 96 -0.19 31.97 -4.72
N GLU A 97 0.88 32.67 -4.36
CA GLU A 97 2.22 32.55 -4.95
C GLU A 97 2.99 31.31 -4.48
N GLY A 98 2.41 30.56 -3.54
CA GLY A 98 2.99 29.36 -2.99
C GLY A 98 3.04 28.17 -3.94
N TYR A 99 3.78 27.16 -3.52
CA TYR A 99 3.80 25.86 -4.15
C TYR A 99 2.45 25.16 -4.09
N ARG A 100 2.12 24.48 -5.18
CA ARG A 100 0.97 23.60 -5.32
C ARG A 100 1.28 22.44 -6.27
N LEU A 101 0.38 21.48 -6.36
CA LEU A 101 0.39 20.49 -7.43
C LEU A 101 0.07 21.15 -8.78
N PRO A 102 0.54 20.60 -9.90
CA PRO A 102 0.15 21.06 -11.22
C PRO A 102 -1.34 20.84 -11.46
N PHE A 103 -1.96 21.73 -12.22
CA PHE A 103 -3.15 21.36 -12.99
C PHE A 103 -2.76 20.40 -14.11
N GLU A 104 -3.70 19.60 -14.60
CA GLU A 104 -3.47 18.69 -15.71
C GLU A 104 -2.97 19.45 -16.94
N SER A 105 -3.57 20.59 -17.25
CA SER A 105 -3.16 21.44 -18.37
C SER A 105 -1.70 21.86 -18.23
N GLU A 106 -1.29 22.33 -17.05
CA GLU A 106 0.10 22.71 -16.77
C GLU A 106 1.06 21.54 -16.91
N PHE A 107 0.68 20.35 -16.41
CA PHE A 107 1.49 19.14 -16.58
C PHE A 107 1.66 18.82 -18.08
N MET A 108 0.58 18.91 -18.86
CA MET A 108 0.61 18.63 -20.30
C MET A 108 1.46 19.64 -21.06
N THR A 109 1.31 20.93 -20.80
CA THR A 109 2.12 22.00 -21.40
C THR A 109 3.60 21.81 -21.07
N ALA A 110 3.92 21.53 -19.80
CA ALA A 110 5.28 21.24 -19.37
C ALA A 110 5.84 19.99 -20.07
N ALA A 111 5.03 18.94 -20.24
CA ALA A 111 5.46 17.69 -20.88
C ALA A 111 5.77 17.86 -22.37
N GLN A 112 5.03 18.73 -23.07
CA GLN A 112 5.21 19.02 -24.49
C GLN A 112 6.53 19.72 -24.82
N GLY A 113 7.15 20.39 -23.85
CA GLY A 113 8.48 21.01 -24.04
C GLY A 113 8.50 22.16 -25.05
N GLY A 114 7.40 22.89 -25.22
CA GLY A 114 7.33 24.04 -26.15
C GLY A 114 7.25 23.66 -27.63
N LYS A 115 6.88 22.42 -27.95
CA LYS A 115 6.91 21.87 -29.33
C LYS A 115 5.54 21.49 -29.86
N GLY A 116 4.48 22.06 -29.26
CA GLY A 116 3.09 21.83 -29.66
C GLY A 116 2.58 20.42 -29.37
N LYS A 117 1.67 19.93 -30.21
CA LYS A 117 0.93 18.66 -30.00
C LYS A 117 1.83 17.43 -30.17
N ARG A 118 2.48 17.01 -29.08
CA ARG A 118 3.20 15.73 -28.98
C ARG A 118 2.37 14.68 -28.24
N ALA A 119 2.52 13.41 -28.63
CA ALA A 119 1.92 12.28 -27.93
C ALA A 119 2.74 11.88 -26.68
N TYR A 120 4.07 11.97 -26.79
CA TYR A 120 5.05 11.71 -25.72
C TYR A 120 6.00 12.91 -25.58
N PRO A 121 6.70 13.08 -24.44
CA PRO A 121 7.60 14.22 -24.22
C PRO A 121 8.68 14.38 -25.29
N TRP A 122 9.05 13.27 -25.94
CA TRP A 122 10.07 13.21 -26.99
C TRP A 122 9.53 13.20 -28.43
N GLY A 123 8.21 13.13 -28.66
CA GLY A 123 7.66 13.11 -30.01
C GLY A 123 6.30 12.43 -30.16
N SER A 124 5.93 12.12 -31.40
CA SER A 124 4.63 11.50 -31.75
C SER A 124 4.62 9.97 -31.63
N ARG A 125 5.78 9.32 -31.75
CA ARG A 125 5.92 7.86 -31.69
C ARG A 125 6.48 7.41 -30.35
N PHE A 126 6.00 6.25 -29.90
CA PHE A 126 6.50 5.62 -28.69
C PHE A 126 7.97 5.17 -28.89
N ASP A 127 8.80 5.41 -27.87
CA ASP A 127 10.18 4.97 -27.83
C ASP A 127 10.42 4.25 -26.49
N PRO A 128 10.64 2.92 -26.48
CA PRO A 128 10.79 2.14 -25.25
C PRO A 128 12.04 2.48 -24.45
N THR A 129 13.00 3.21 -25.04
CA THR A 129 14.23 3.62 -24.35
C THR A 129 14.08 4.93 -23.57
N LYS A 130 12.98 5.66 -23.79
CA LYS A 130 12.77 7.02 -23.27
C LYS A 130 11.80 7.12 -22.08
N ALA A 131 11.41 6.00 -21.50
CA ALA A 131 10.61 5.98 -20.28
C ALA A 131 10.95 4.78 -19.40
N ASN A 132 10.79 4.93 -18.09
CA ASN A 132 10.80 3.81 -17.16
C ASN A 132 9.36 3.27 -17.01
N TYR A 133 9.07 2.08 -17.54
CA TYR A 133 7.73 1.47 -17.58
C TYR A 133 7.83 -0.06 -17.52
N ASP A 134 6.70 -0.76 -17.35
CA ASP A 134 6.69 -2.22 -17.19
C ASP A 134 6.58 -2.92 -18.55
N ASN A 135 7.70 -3.02 -19.26
CA ASN A 135 7.82 -3.83 -20.49
C ASN A 135 8.11 -5.30 -20.22
N GLU A 136 8.49 -5.63 -18.99
CA GLU A 136 9.00 -6.94 -18.59
C GLU A 136 7.99 -7.70 -17.73
N ARG A 137 6.79 -7.13 -17.55
CA ARG A 137 5.68 -7.66 -16.75
C ARG A 137 6.11 -7.99 -15.30
N GLY A 138 7.10 -7.27 -14.78
CA GLY A 138 7.69 -7.48 -13.46
C GLY A 138 8.83 -8.50 -13.39
N VAL A 139 9.51 -8.81 -14.50
CA VAL A 139 10.84 -9.46 -14.45
C VAL A 139 11.91 -8.41 -14.13
N LYS A 140 12.90 -8.78 -13.30
CA LYS A 140 14.03 -7.89 -12.96
C LYS A 140 15.07 -7.91 -14.07
N THR A 141 14.76 -7.25 -15.17
CA THR A 141 15.63 -7.12 -16.34
C THR A 141 15.76 -5.62 -16.70
N GLY A 142 16.57 -5.29 -17.71
CA GLY A 142 16.76 -3.90 -18.15
C GLY A 142 17.54 -2.99 -17.19
N LYS A 143 17.59 -1.69 -17.53
CA LYS A 143 18.34 -0.66 -16.79
C LYS A 143 17.72 -0.33 -15.42
N TRP A 144 16.40 -0.43 -15.31
CA TRP A 144 15.64 0.00 -14.13
C TRP A 144 14.76 -1.12 -13.60
N TRP A 145 14.84 -1.36 -12.29
CA TRP A 145 13.93 -2.25 -11.57
C TRP A 145 13.07 -1.43 -10.61
N ARG A 146 11.79 -1.26 -10.96
CA ARG A 146 10.85 -0.36 -10.27
C ARG A 146 11.22 1.12 -10.42
N LEU A 147 11.67 1.79 -9.37
CA LEU A 147 11.96 3.22 -9.41
C LEU A 147 13.38 3.51 -9.93
N ALA A 148 13.46 4.30 -10.99
CA ALA A 148 14.68 4.94 -11.47
C ALA A 148 15.03 6.16 -10.61
N LYS A 149 16.33 6.50 -10.51
CA LYS A 149 16.74 7.79 -9.92
C LYS A 149 16.31 8.93 -10.84
N VAL A 150 15.87 10.04 -10.26
CA VAL A 150 15.30 11.15 -11.02
C VAL A 150 16.29 11.82 -11.98
N ASN A 151 17.59 11.74 -11.69
CA ASN A 151 18.66 12.27 -12.54
C ASN A 151 19.04 11.37 -13.72
N GLU A 152 18.54 10.13 -13.75
CA GLU A 152 18.72 9.19 -14.88
C GLU A 152 17.56 9.26 -15.88
N LEU A 153 16.48 9.98 -15.55
CA LEU A 153 15.28 10.06 -16.37
C LEU A 153 15.53 10.95 -17.60
N PRO A 154 15.00 10.55 -18.78
CA PRO A 154 15.02 11.39 -19.97
C PRO A 154 14.36 12.75 -19.73
N LYS A 155 15.02 13.80 -20.21
CA LYS A 155 14.56 15.18 -20.15
C LYS A 155 13.92 15.58 -21.47
N ASN A 156 12.86 16.39 -21.43
CA ASN A 156 12.31 17.01 -22.62
C ASN A 156 13.04 18.33 -22.96
N ASP A 157 12.52 19.07 -23.94
CA ASP A 157 13.14 20.30 -24.45
C ASP A 157 13.15 21.48 -23.45
N PHE A 158 12.37 21.41 -22.36
CA PHE A 158 12.48 22.34 -21.22
C PHE A 158 13.45 21.84 -20.14
N GLY A 159 14.14 20.72 -20.37
CA GLY A 159 15.02 20.09 -19.39
C GLY A 159 14.29 19.33 -18.29
N ILE A 160 12.96 19.15 -18.40
CA ILE A 160 12.14 18.50 -17.36
C ILE A 160 12.22 16.98 -17.51
N GLY A 161 12.66 16.30 -16.46
CA GLY A 161 12.81 14.86 -16.40
C GLY A 161 11.53 14.15 -15.96
N GLY A 162 11.30 12.95 -16.51
CA GLY A 162 10.29 12.02 -16.00
C GLY A 162 8.84 12.48 -16.20
N MET A 163 8.56 13.14 -17.33
CA MET A 163 7.18 13.51 -17.70
C MET A 163 6.38 12.32 -18.26
N SER A 164 7.06 11.22 -18.63
CA SER A 164 6.47 9.93 -18.97
C SER A 164 7.22 8.78 -18.27
N GLY A 165 6.49 7.95 -17.54
CA GLY A 165 7.01 6.81 -16.78
C GLY A 165 7.58 7.17 -15.40
N ASN A 166 8.21 6.19 -14.77
CA ASN A 166 8.70 6.20 -13.40
C ASN A 166 7.58 6.30 -12.34
N VAL A 167 6.88 7.43 -12.22
CA VAL A 167 5.75 7.57 -11.27
C VAL A 167 4.60 8.35 -11.87
N TRP A 168 3.38 7.96 -11.50
CA TRP A 168 2.21 8.81 -11.68
C TRP A 168 2.35 10.08 -10.85
N HIS A 169 1.87 11.20 -11.38
CA HIS A 169 1.91 12.48 -10.68
C HIS A 169 0.51 12.92 -10.29
N TRP A 170 0.32 13.25 -9.00
CA TRP A 170 -0.89 13.94 -8.55
C TRP A 170 -1.06 15.30 -9.21
N CYS A 171 -2.27 15.55 -9.71
CA CYS A 171 -2.73 16.86 -10.19
C CYS A 171 -3.83 17.43 -9.27
N ASN A 172 -4.11 18.74 -9.41
CA ASN A 172 -5.18 19.40 -8.67
C ASN A 172 -6.58 19.01 -9.14
N ASP A 173 -6.72 18.65 -10.41
CA ASP A 173 -8.00 18.44 -11.09
C ASP A 173 -8.78 17.27 -10.50
N TRP A 174 -10.10 17.46 -10.44
CA TRP A 174 -11.05 16.42 -10.11
C TRP A 174 -11.58 15.77 -11.38
N HIS A 175 -11.76 14.45 -11.36
CA HIS A 175 -12.56 13.76 -12.36
C HIS A 175 -14.04 14.03 -12.12
N THR A 176 -14.76 14.37 -13.21
CA THR A 176 -16.14 14.85 -13.17
C THR A 176 -17.14 13.83 -12.60
N THR A 177 -16.85 12.53 -12.66
CA THR A 177 -17.82 11.48 -12.30
C THR A 177 -17.55 10.78 -10.97
N ASN A 178 -16.30 10.69 -10.50
CA ASN A 178 -15.92 9.72 -9.46
C ASN A 178 -15.15 10.28 -8.25
N ARG A 179 -15.30 11.55 -7.85
CA ARG A 179 -14.65 12.11 -6.63
C ARG A 179 -13.15 11.74 -6.52
N THR A 180 -12.48 11.60 -7.65
CA THR A 180 -11.11 11.11 -7.79
C THR A 180 -10.25 12.24 -8.36
N LYS A 181 -8.99 12.27 -7.98
CA LYS A 181 -8.01 13.24 -8.46
C LYS A 181 -7.31 12.70 -9.70
N VAL A 182 -6.98 13.62 -10.61
CA VAL A 182 -6.25 13.28 -11.84
C VAL A 182 -4.81 12.85 -11.52
N LEU A 183 -4.37 11.82 -12.23
CA LEU A 183 -3.00 11.33 -12.29
C LEU A 183 -2.47 11.43 -13.72
N LYS A 184 -1.22 11.87 -13.88
CA LYS A 184 -0.56 12.05 -15.19
C LYS A 184 0.81 11.36 -15.27
N GLY A 185 1.24 11.09 -16.50
CA GLY A 185 2.60 10.67 -16.86
C GLY A 185 2.84 9.16 -16.95
N GLY A 186 1.98 8.32 -16.38
CA GLY A 186 2.29 6.89 -16.27
C GLY A 186 3.40 6.61 -15.26
N SER A 187 3.72 5.34 -15.06
CA SER A 187 4.65 4.89 -14.01
C SER A 187 5.50 3.70 -14.45
N TRP A 188 6.44 3.30 -13.59
CA TRP A 188 7.22 2.08 -13.77
C TRP A 188 6.36 0.81 -13.84
N GLY A 189 5.12 0.84 -13.33
CA GLY A 189 4.14 -0.26 -13.42
C GLY A 189 3.23 -0.19 -14.64
N SER A 190 3.43 0.77 -15.55
CA SER A 190 2.58 0.94 -16.73
C SER A 190 2.96 -0.09 -17.81
N ILE A 191 2.03 -1.00 -18.10
CA ILE A 191 2.23 -2.11 -19.05
C ILE A 191 1.88 -1.77 -20.51
N ASN A 192 1.11 -0.71 -20.73
CA ASN A 192 0.69 -0.28 -22.07
C ASN A 192 1.32 1.09 -22.37
N PRO A 193 2.06 1.26 -23.49
CA PRO A 193 2.63 2.54 -23.89
C PRO A 193 1.64 3.70 -23.94
N LYS A 194 0.36 3.43 -24.21
CA LYS A 194 -0.70 4.45 -24.17
C LYS A 194 -0.79 5.18 -22.83
N TYR A 195 -0.48 4.51 -21.72
CA TYR A 195 -0.53 5.11 -20.38
C TYR A 195 0.58 6.14 -20.15
N LEU A 196 1.62 6.13 -20.99
CA LEU A 196 2.74 7.05 -20.95
C LEU A 196 2.52 8.29 -21.82
N GLN A 197 1.40 8.38 -22.55
CA GLN A 197 1.10 9.54 -23.39
C GLN A 197 0.79 10.77 -22.54
N ILE A 198 1.19 11.95 -23.03
CA ILE A 198 1.00 13.24 -22.34
C ILE A 198 -0.47 13.49 -22.01
N ASN A 199 -1.36 13.22 -22.96
CA ASN A 199 -2.79 13.43 -22.81
C ASN A 199 -3.49 12.28 -22.07
N TYR A 200 -2.80 11.17 -21.78
CA TYR A 200 -3.40 10.08 -21.05
C TYR A 200 -3.70 10.53 -19.62
N ARG A 201 -4.92 10.24 -19.17
CA ARG A 201 -5.43 10.64 -17.87
C ARG A 201 -5.78 9.38 -17.10
N SER A 202 -5.17 9.24 -15.93
CA SER A 202 -5.63 8.30 -14.91
C SER A 202 -6.25 9.06 -13.76
N PHE A 203 -6.86 8.33 -12.84
CA PHE A 203 -7.56 8.89 -11.70
C PHE A 203 -7.33 8.02 -10.50
N SER A 204 -7.41 8.62 -9.32
CA SER A 204 -7.35 7.86 -8.08
C SER A 204 -8.00 8.64 -6.95
N ALA A 205 -8.58 7.94 -5.98
CA ALA A 205 -9.11 8.57 -4.78
C ALA A 205 -8.00 9.42 -4.10
N PRO A 206 -8.31 10.61 -3.56
CA PRO A 206 -7.29 11.50 -2.97
C PRO A 206 -6.60 10.88 -1.74
N SER A 207 -7.29 9.97 -1.04
CA SER A 207 -6.75 9.18 0.06
C SER A 207 -5.81 8.06 -0.40
N ASN A 208 -5.83 7.71 -1.69
CA ASN A 208 -5.03 6.62 -2.20
C ASN A 208 -3.56 6.99 -2.26
N TYR A 209 -2.73 6.03 -1.90
CA TYR A 209 -1.30 6.03 -2.09
C TYR A 209 -0.89 4.71 -2.73
N ASN A 210 0.17 4.74 -3.54
CA ASN A 210 0.80 3.53 -4.05
C ASN A 210 2.30 3.72 -4.27
N PHE A 211 3.02 2.62 -4.43
CA PHE A 211 4.47 2.56 -4.65
C PHE A 211 4.94 3.15 -6.01
N ASP A 212 4.01 3.59 -6.85
CA ASP A 212 4.28 4.18 -8.16
C ASP A 212 3.55 5.52 -8.35
N ILE A 213 2.97 6.08 -7.29
CA ILE A 213 2.37 7.40 -7.28
C ILE A 213 3.26 8.34 -6.48
N GLY A 214 3.68 9.41 -7.12
CA GLY A 214 4.42 10.52 -6.54
C GLY A 214 3.80 11.85 -6.96
N PHE A 215 4.61 12.91 -6.97
CA PHE A 215 4.17 14.23 -7.36
C PHE A 215 5.35 15.15 -7.69
N ARG A 216 5.02 16.32 -8.24
CA ARG A 216 5.93 17.44 -8.44
C ARG A 216 5.20 18.73 -8.08
N CYS A 217 5.93 19.77 -7.69
CA CYS A 217 5.34 21.06 -7.38
C CYS A 217 5.40 21.99 -8.60
N VAL A 218 4.42 22.89 -8.67
CA VAL A 218 4.43 24.11 -9.48
C VAL A 218 4.19 25.33 -8.59
N ARG A 219 4.52 26.51 -9.08
CA ARG A 219 4.07 27.79 -8.53
C ARG A 219 3.91 28.83 -9.64
N PRO A 220 3.07 29.86 -9.48
CA PRO A 220 2.94 30.94 -10.47
C PRO A 220 4.28 31.62 -10.79
N ALA A 221 4.43 32.16 -12.00
CA ALA A 221 5.58 32.98 -12.37
C ALA A 221 5.36 34.49 -12.17
N TYR A 222 4.11 34.95 -12.06
CA TYR A 222 3.77 36.33 -11.70
C TYR A 222 3.97 36.55 -10.20
N GLY A 223 4.52 37.71 -9.79
CA GLY A 223 4.64 38.10 -8.37
C GLY A 223 6.05 38.11 -7.77
N ILE A 224 7.15 38.02 -8.54
CA ILE A 224 8.49 38.36 -8.01
C ILE A 224 8.64 39.89 -7.91
N SER A 225 7.79 40.53 -7.12
CA SER A 225 7.86 41.96 -6.83
C SER A 225 7.64 42.19 -5.33
N LYS A 226 8.77 42.46 -4.66
CA LYS A 226 8.91 43.03 -3.31
C LYS A 226 8.20 42.30 -2.17
N ARG A 227 8.98 41.71 -1.25
CA ARG A 227 8.76 41.91 0.19
C ARG A 227 9.96 41.54 1.05
N ASP A 228 10.22 42.46 1.97
CA ASP A 228 11.24 42.42 3.01
C ASP A 228 11.10 41.22 3.93
N SER A 229 12.25 40.65 4.25
CA SER A 229 12.43 39.63 5.28
C SER A 229 12.13 40.20 6.67
N THR A 230 10.88 40.06 7.12
CA THR A 230 10.59 40.06 8.55
C THR A 230 10.26 38.63 8.98
N ALA A 231 11.24 38.02 9.65
CA ALA A 231 11.14 36.68 10.21
C ALA A 231 9.96 36.60 11.18
N GLN A 232 8.90 35.88 10.79
CA GLN A 232 7.83 35.52 11.72
C GLN A 232 8.30 34.40 12.64
N LYS A 233 8.27 34.71 13.93
CA LYS A 233 8.53 33.80 15.06
C LYS A 233 7.81 32.47 14.89
N THR A 234 8.53 31.42 15.23
CA THR A 234 8.14 30.01 15.32
C THR A 234 6.86 29.82 16.13
N THR A 235 5.70 29.93 15.48
CA THR A 235 4.47 29.31 15.97
C THR A 235 4.65 27.81 15.83
N GLN A 236 4.50 27.10 16.96
CA GLN A 236 4.51 25.64 17.04
C GLN A 236 3.57 25.09 15.97
N ARG A 237 4.13 24.38 14.97
CA ARG A 237 3.36 23.82 13.86
C ARG A 237 2.36 22.81 14.42
N LYS A 238 1.07 23.10 14.30
CA LYS A 238 0.10 22.01 14.14
C LYS A 238 0.28 21.50 12.72
N PHE A 239 1.13 20.49 12.57
CA PHE A 239 0.99 19.61 11.42
C PHE A 239 -0.46 19.16 11.39
N TYR A 240 -1.04 19.08 10.19
CA TYR A 240 -2.27 18.34 10.02
C TYR A 240 -1.88 16.88 10.21
N GLN A 241 -1.70 16.47 11.48
CA GLN A 241 -2.00 15.11 11.86
C GLN A 241 -3.36 14.88 11.26
N TYR A 242 -3.45 13.90 10.38
CA TYR A 242 -4.72 13.35 9.98
C TYR A 242 -5.44 13.09 11.30
N GLN A 243 -6.36 13.98 11.68
CA GLN A 243 -7.29 13.70 12.73
C GLN A 243 -8.05 12.52 12.16
N THR A 244 -7.62 11.35 12.59
CA THR A 244 -8.27 10.07 12.35
C THR A 244 -9.66 10.30 12.89
N SER A 245 -10.58 10.71 12.00
CA SER A 245 -11.97 11.01 12.35
C SER A 245 -12.47 9.85 13.20
N HIS A 246 -12.96 10.13 14.40
CA HIS A 246 -13.40 9.11 15.36
C HIS A 246 -14.59 8.33 14.79
N TYR A 247 -14.34 7.36 13.92
CA TYR A 247 -15.32 6.37 13.49
C TYR A 247 -15.40 5.28 14.56
N ASN A 248 -15.91 5.66 15.73
CA ASN A 248 -16.22 4.78 16.86
C ASN A 248 -17.60 4.13 16.69
N GLN A 249 -17.90 3.60 15.51
CA GLN A 249 -19.17 2.89 15.29
C GLN A 249 -18.86 1.44 14.89
N PRO A 250 -19.05 0.46 15.80
CA PRO A 250 -19.03 -0.95 15.44
C PRO A 250 -20.29 -1.23 14.62
N LEU A 251 -20.26 -0.90 13.33
CA LEU A 251 -21.28 -1.39 12.42
C LEU A 251 -21.16 -2.91 12.41
N ARG A 252 -22.20 -3.60 12.87
CA ARG A 252 -22.40 -5.02 12.57
C ARG A 252 -22.58 -5.09 11.04
N ILE A 253 -21.47 -5.28 10.34
CA ILE A 253 -21.43 -5.23 8.88
C ILE A 253 -22.08 -6.50 8.34
N ASP A 254 -23.17 -6.32 7.61
CA ASP A 254 -23.68 -7.36 6.73
C ASP A 254 -22.81 -7.42 5.47
N TYR A 255 -21.79 -8.28 5.53
CA TYR A 255 -20.82 -8.51 4.45
C TYR A 255 -21.44 -9.07 3.16
N TYR A 256 -22.67 -9.58 3.23
CA TYR A 256 -23.35 -10.18 2.08
C TYR A 256 -24.54 -9.35 1.59
N GLY A 257 -24.80 -8.21 2.24
CA GLY A 257 -25.88 -7.30 1.88
C GLY A 257 -25.57 -6.42 0.67
N THR A 258 -26.63 -5.87 0.08
CA THR A 258 -26.56 -4.97 -1.08
C THR A 258 -25.76 -3.70 -0.77
N LYS A 259 -25.92 -3.13 0.44
CA LYS A 259 -25.18 -1.93 0.88
C LYS A 259 -23.66 -2.16 0.89
N PHE A 260 -23.22 -3.29 1.45
CA PHE A 260 -21.80 -3.65 1.46
C PHE A 260 -21.28 -3.87 0.03
N THR A 261 -22.04 -4.61 -0.79
CA THR A 261 -21.67 -4.89 -2.19
C THR A 261 -21.50 -3.60 -2.98
N GLN A 262 -22.38 -2.61 -2.78
CA GLN A 262 -22.28 -1.30 -3.42
C GLN A 262 -21.06 -0.52 -2.95
N ARG A 263 -20.77 -0.51 -1.64
CA ARG A 263 -19.55 0.13 -1.09
C ARG A 263 -18.28 -0.51 -1.65
N LEU A 264 -18.23 -1.85 -1.72
CA LEU A 264 -17.12 -2.57 -2.34
C LEU A 264 -16.98 -2.23 -3.82
N ALA A 265 -18.09 -2.12 -4.56
CA ALA A 265 -18.06 -1.70 -5.97
C ALA A 265 -17.51 -0.29 -6.14
N THR A 266 -17.92 0.67 -5.30
CA THR A 266 -17.37 2.04 -5.29
C THR A 266 -15.88 2.02 -4.99
N PHE A 267 -15.45 1.29 -3.95
CA PHE A 267 -14.03 1.13 -3.63
C PHE A 267 -13.23 0.58 -4.81
N LEU A 268 -13.71 -0.50 -5.46
CA LEU A 268 -13.03 -1.08 -6.62
C LEU A 268 -12.97 -0.10 -7.80
N GLY A 269 -14.02 0.67 -8.05
CA GLY A 269 -14.07 1.66 -9.13
C GLY A 269 -13.15 2.86 -8.87
N ASP A 270 -13.10 3.35 -7.64
CA ASP A 270 -12.33 4.56 -7.27
C ASP A 270 -10.83 4.26 -7.08
N TYR A 271 -10.48 3.04 -6.65
CA TYR A 271 -9.11 2.65 -6.31
C TYR A 271 -8.45 1.84 -7.44
N PHE A 272 -9.22 1.27 -8.38
CA PHE A 272 -8.72 0.55 -9.54
C PHE A 272 -9.40 0.96 -10.86
N PRO A 273 -9.53 2.27 -11.15
CA PRO A 273 -10.20 2.72 -12.37
C PRO A 273 -9.51 2.21 -13.65
N GLN A 274 -8.21 1.87 -13.56
CA GLN A 274 -7.41 1.34 -14.68
C GLN A 274 -7.26 -0.18 -14.69
N SER A 275 -8.08 -0.90 -13.92
CA SER A 275 -8.14 -2.36 -14.02
C SER A 275 -8.42 -2.79 -15.45
N LEU A 276 -7.55 -3.62 -16.04
CA LEU A 276 -7.76 -4.16 -17.39
C LEU A 276 -9.14 -4.81 -17.55
N TYR A 277 -9.67 -5.48 -16.52
CA TYR A 277 -11.01 -6.08 -16.56
C TYR A 277 -12.15 -5.06 -16.69
N PHE A 278 -11.93 -3.80 -16.32
CA PHE A 278 -12.90 -2.72 -16.46
C PHE A 278 -12.73 -1.96 -17.78
N LEU A 279 -11.57 -2.07 -18.41
CA LEU A 279 -11.24 -1.33 -19.62
C LEU A 279 -11.53 -2.14 -20.88
N GLU A 280 -11.18 -3.43 -20.88
CA GLU A 280 -11.21 -4.27 -22.08
C GLU A 280 -11.53 -5.75 -21.76
N GLN A 281 -11.73 -6.55 -22.82
CA GLN A 281 -11.83 -7.99 -22.71
C GLN A 281 -10.44 -8.58 -22.43
N VAL A 282 -10.35 -9.50 -21.48
CA VAL A 282 -9.10 -10.19 -21.14
C VAL A 282 -9.26 -11.67 -21.51
N ASP A 283 -8.56 -12.12 -22.54
CA ASP A 283 -8.75 -13.47 -23.11
C ASP A 283 -10.24 -13.76 -23.43
N ALA A 284 -10.84 -14.78 -22.80
CA ALA A 284 -12.26 -15.13 -22.94
C ALA A 284 -13.16 -14.49 -21.86
N GLN A 285 -12.59 -13.73 -20.93
CA GLN A 285 -13.34 -13.01 -19.90
C GLN A 285 -13.84 -11.68 -20.49
N PRO A 286 -15.16 -11.50 -20.69
CA PRO A 286 -15.69 -10.23 -21.14
C PRO A 286 -15.37 -9.13 -20.12
N LYS A 287 -15.31 -7.89 -20.59
CA LYS A 287 -15.22 -6.69 -19.75
C LYS A 287 -16.31 -6.73 -18.68
N ILE A 288 -15.93 -6.44 -17.43
CA ILE A 288 -16.84 -6.39 -16.30
C ILE A 288 -16.84 -5.02 -15.63
N THR A 289 -17.91 -4.70 -14.92
CA THR A 289 -18.01 -3.49 -14.09
C THR A 289 -17.47 -3.73 -12.68
N PRO A 290 -17.11 -2.66 -11.92
CA PRO A 290 -16.78 -2.79 -10.50
C PRO A 290 -17.87 -3.49 -9.68
N LEU A 291 -19.15 -3.28 -10.03
CA LEU A 291 -20.28 -3.95 -9.38
C LEU A 291 -20.34 -5.44 -9.68
N GLN A 292 -20.06 -5.86 -10.93
CA GLN A 292 -19.99 -7.28 -11.28
C GLN A 292 -18.83 -7.98 -10.55
N MET A 293 -17.67 -7.30 -10.44
CA MET A 293 -16.54 -7.81 -9.65
C MET A 293 -16.90 -7.94 -8.16
N ALA A 294 -17.49 -6.91 -7.56
CA ALA A 294 -17.94 -6.94 -6.17
C ALA A 294 -18.94 -8.08 -5.90
N LYS A 295 -19.92 -8.27 -6.78
CA LYS A 295 -20.87 -9.40 -6.69
C LYS A 295 -20.18 -10.75 -6.77
N ALA A 296 -19.16 -10.91 -7.61
CA ALA A 296 -18.40 -12.15 -7.72
C ALA A 296 -17.60 -12.44 -6.43
N ILE A 297 -16.93 -11.43 -5.86
CA ILE A 297 -16.22 -11.53 -4.58
C ILE A 297 -17.19 -11.97 -3.47
N VAL A 298 -18.29 -11.25 -3.31
CA VAL A 298 -19.32 -11.51 -2.27
C VAL A 298 -19.92 -12.90 -2.42
N SER A 299 -20.29 -13.29 -3.65
CA SER A 299 -20.89 -14.62 -3.93
C SER A 299 -19.94 -15.77 -3.60
N VAL A 300 -18.68 -15.69 -4.05
CA VAL A 300 -17.71 -16.78 -3.84
C VAL A 300 -17.29 -16.88 -2.38
N THR A 301 -17.02 -15.75 -1.73
CA THR A 301 -16.58 -15.75 -0.32
C THR A 301 -17.67 -16.26 0.61
N ARG A 302 -18.94 -15.96 0.32
CA ARG A 302 -20.10 -16.53 1.03
C ARG A 302 -20.13 -18.06 0.97
N GLN A 303 -19.92 -18.65 -0.21
CA GLN A 303 -19.92 -20.11 -0.39
C GLN A 303 -18.83 -20.80 0.44
N HIS A 304 -17.74 -20.11 0.71
CA HIS A 304 -16.60 -20.62 1.45
C HIS A 304 -16.49 -20.04 2.87
N ASN A 305 -17.53 -19.38 3.41
CA ASN A 305 -17.53 -18.74 4.74
C ASN A 305 -16.29 -17.82 4.99
N ILE A 306 -15.76 -17.19 3.94
CA ILE A 306 -14.61 -16.29 4.01
C ILE A 306 -15.08 -14.85 4.06
N ASN A 307 -14.36 -13.98 4.76
CA ASN A 307 -14.65 -12.56 4.77
C ASN A 307 -14.34 -11.94 3.39
N PRO A 308 -15.31 -11.30 2.72
CA PRO A 308 -15.08 -10.67 1.42
C PRO A 308 -14.02 -9.56 1.45
N LEU A 309 -13.85 -8.89 2.58
CA LEU A 309 -12.77 -7.90 2.74
C LEU A 309 -11.39 -8.53 2.70
N PHE A 310 -11.24 -9.76 3.22
CA PHE A 310 -9.96 -10.43 3.21
C PHE A 310 -9.54 -10.79 1.79
N LEU A 311 -10.42 -11.45 1.00
CA LEU A 311 -10.15 -11.70 -0.41
C LEU A 311 -9.84 -10.39 -1.15
N THR A 312 -10.63 -9.34 -0.93
CA THR A 312 -10.41 -8.03 -1.54
C THR A 312 -9.02 -7.49 -1.18
N ALA A 313 -8.62 -7.54 0.09
CA ALA A 313 -7.32 -7.07 0.53
C ALA A 313 -6.15 -7.84 -0.07
N ILE A 314 -6.25 -9.17 -0.17
CA ILE A 314 -5.24 -9.96 -0.90
C ILE A 314 -5.23 -9.53 -2.36
N MET A 315 -6.39 -9.38 -3.01
CA MET A 315 -6.46 -8.92 -4.39
C MET A 315 -5.76 -7.58 -4.61
N VAL A 316 -6.01 -6.62 -3.71
CA VAL A 316 -5.36 -5.31 -3.71
C VAL A 316 -3.85 -5.44 -3.50
N SER A 317 -3.41 -6.23 -2.53
CA SER A 317 -1.98 -6.33 -2.17
C SER A 317 -1.16 -6.94 -3.29
N GLU A 318 -1.70 -7.95 -3.95
CA GLU A 318 -1.02 -8.71 -5.00
C GLU A 318 -1.01 -7.96 -6.35
N SER A 319 -2.03 -7.13 -6.56
CA SER A 319 -2.14 -6.31 -7.78
C SER A 319 -1.43 -4.97 -7.64
N GLY A 320 -1.34 -4.39 -6.44
CA GLY A 320 -0.90 -3.01 -6.21
C GLY A 320 -2.05 -2.01 -6.39
N LEU A 321 -2.07 -0.94 -5.58
CA LEU A 321 -3.17 0.04 -5.54
C LEU A 321 -3.07 1.06 -6.69
N GLY A 322 -4.14 1.36 -7.43
CA GLY A 322 -4.20 2.61 -8.23
C GLY A 322 -3.55 2.67 -9.61
N SER A 323 -2.95 1.59 -10.15
CA SER A 323 -2.37 1.65 -11.51
C SER A 323 -2.02 0.29 -12.12
N CYS A 324 -1.74 -0.71 -11.29
CA CYS A 324 -1.39 -2.03 -11.72
C CYS A 324 -2.67 -2.84 -11.94
N SER A 325 -2.84 -3.28 -13.17
CA SER A 325 -3.94 -4.12 -13.59
C SER A 325 -4.03 -5.41 -12.73
N PHE A 326 -5.22 -5.97 -12.55
CA PHE A 326 -5.43 -7.29 -11.92
C PHE A 326 -5.06 -8.57 -12.77
N PRO A 327 -4.35 -8.57 -13.93
CA PRO A 327 -4.00 -9.79 -14.68
C PRO A 327 -3.25 -10.85 -13.88
N ARG A 328 -2.52 -10.45 -12.83
CA ARG A 328 -1.78 -11.42 -11.98
C ARG A 328 -2.70 -12.46 -11.37
N TRP A 329 -3.92 -12.07 -10.99
CA TRP A 329 -4.91 -12.98 -10.37
C TRP A 329 -5.49 -14.02 -11.31
N TYR A 330 -5.61 -13.70 -12.59
CA TYR A 330 -6.17 -14.62 -13.59
C TYR A 330 -5.20 -15.74 -13.97
N ASN A 331 -3.90 -15.49 -13.85
CA ASN A 331 -2.86 -16.47 -14.12
C ASN A 331 -2.46 -17.28 -12.88
N ASN A 332 -2.51 -16.68 -11.68
CA ASN A 332 -2.29 -17.38 -10.42
C ASN A 332 -2.74 -16.52 -9.22
N PRO A 333 -3.91 -16.79 -8.59
CA PRO A 333 -4.37 -16.07 -7.40
C PRO A 333 -3.53 -16.38 -6.14
N MET A 334 -2.53 -17.26 -6.29
CA MET A 334 -1.54 -17.66 -5.30
C MET A 334 -0.12 -17.38 -5.85
N ALA A 335 0.07 -16.30 -6.62
CA ALA A 335 1.33 -16.02 -7.32
C ALA A 335 2.53 -15.74 -6.40
N PHE A 336 2.34 -15.19 -5.20
CA PHE A 336 3.46 -14.92 -4.27
C PHE A 336 4.02 -16.18 -3.57
N HIS A 337 3.48 -17.37 -3.87
CA HIS A 337 3.87 -18.63 -3.22
C HIS A 337 5.19 -19.25 -3.72
N TRP A 338 5.90 -18.62 -4.66
CA TRP A 338 7.10 -19.19 -5.28
C TRP A 338 8.28 -19.40 -4.31
N GLN A 339 8.27 -18.75 -3.13
CA GLN A 339 9.26 -18.97 -2.06
C GLN A 339 8.73 -19.82 -0.88
N ASN A 340 7.49 -20.30 -0.94
CA ASN A 340 6.91 -21.11 0.12
C ASN A 340 7.50 -22.54 0.11
N ARG A 341 8.38 -22.83 1.07
CA ARG A 341 9.08 -24.12 1.24
C ARG A 341 8.15 -25.34 1.40
N LEU A 342 6.86 -25.12 1.67
CA LEU A 342 5.87 -26.18 1.90
C LEU A 342 5.10 -26.56 0.64
N MET A 343 5.39 -25.91 -0.49
CA MET A 343 4.99 -26.39 -1.81
C MET A 343 6.10 -27.27 -2.38
N VAL A 344 6.16 -28.53 -1.96
CA VAL A 344 7.17 -29.52 -2.42
C VAL A 344 7.10 -29.76 -3.95
N ASN A 345 6.01 -29.34 -4.60
CA ASN A 345 5.83 -29.35 -6.06
C ASN A 345 5.52 -27.94 -6.63
N GLY A 346 5.91 -26.88 -5.92
CA GLY A 346 5.72 -25.49 -6.36
C GLY A 346 6.67 -25.15 -7.50
N LEU A 347 6.18 -25.26 -8.73
CA LEU A 347 6.98 -24.91 -9.90
C LEU A 347 7.33 -23.40 -9.90
N PRO A 348 8.53 -23.04 -10.35
CA PRO A 348 9.00 -21.66 -10.42
C PRO A 348 8.13 -20.82 -11.36
N THR A 349 7.89 -19.58 -10.94
CA THR A 349 7.29 -18.54 -11.76
C THR A 349 8.19 -18.10 -12.91
N TYR A 350 7.55 -17.68 -13.99
CA TYR A 350 8.07 -16.73 -15.00
C TYR A 350 8.77 -17.25 -16.26
N GLN A 351 8.49 -18.48 -16.67
CA GLN A 351 8.44 -18.80 -18.10
C GLN A 351 7.16 -19.56 -18.35
N ALA A 352 6.36 -19.15 -19.33
CA ALA A 352 5.47 -20.09 -19.98
C ALA A 352 6.36 -21.08 -20.76
N MET A 353 7.01 -22.02 -20.06
CA MET A 353 7.56 -23.19 -20.73
C MET A 353 6.36 -23.94 -21.32
N PRO A 354 6.38 -24.28 -22.62
CA PRO A 354 5.39 -25.17 -23.19
C PRO A 354 5.33 -26.44 -22.34
N GLY A 355 4.17 -26.68 -21.70
CA GLY A 355 3.91 -27.93 -20.97
C GLY A 355 4.01 -27.94 -19.44
N LYS A 356 4.40 -26.86 -18.73
CA LYS A 356 4.39 -26.87 -17.23
C LYS A 356 3.89 -25.57 -16.55
N LEU A 357 2.56 -25.51 -16.38
CA LEU A 357 1.72 -24.97 -15.29
C LEU A 357 2.01 -23.59 -14.63
N ASN A 358 1.69 -22.50 -15.34
CA ASN A 358 0.90 -21.42 -14.73
C ASN A 358 -0.58 -21.81 -14.81
N ARG A 359 -1.30 -21.85 -13.69
CA ARG A 359 -2.71 -22.24 -13.68
C ARG A 359 -3.60 -21.07 -14.12
N LYS A 360 -3.73 -20.87 -15.42
CA LYS A 360 -4.66 -19.91 -16.02
C LYS A 360 -6.10 -20.32 -15.69
N TYR A 361 -6.88 -19.42 -15.09
CA TYR A 361 -8.29 -19.68 -14.79
C TYR A 361 -9.19 -19.24 -15.95
N ARG A 362 -10.34 -19.90 -16.12
CA ARG A 362 -11.28 -19.55 -17.21
C ARG A 362 -11.83 -18.11 -17.07
N ASN A 363 -12.09 -17.69 -15.84
CA ASN A 363 -12.66 -16.38 -15.49
C ASN A 363 -12.27 -16.00 -14.05
N LEU A 364 -12.56 -14.76 -13.67
CA LEU A 364 -12.24 -14.25 -12.32
C LEU A 364 -12.93 -15.04 -11.20
N LYS A 365 -14.18 -15.48 -11.43
CA LYS A 365 -14.92 -16.26 -10.44
C LYS A 365 -14.21 -17.58 -10.11
N ALA A 366 -13.69 -18.27 -11.13
CA ALA A 366 -12.91 -19.50 -10.94
C ALA A 366 -11.60 -19.25 -10.17
N ALA A 367 -10.93 -18.12 -10.43
CA ALA A 367 -9.75 -17.73 -9.66
C ALA A 367 -10.08 -17.45 -8.19
N PHE A 368 -11.17 -16.73 -7.91
CA PHE A 368 -11.63 -16.46 -6.54
C PHE A 368 -12.01 -17.75 -5.80
N GLN A 369 -12.67 -18.69 -6.47
CA GLN A 369 -13.02 -20.00 -5.88
C GLN A 369 -11.76 -20.78 -5.50
N ALA A 370 -10.76 -20.81 -6.39
CA ALA A 370 -9.51 -21.50 -6.11
C ALA A 370 -8.73 -20.86 -4.95
N PHE A 371 -8.71 -19.53 -4.86
CA PHE A 371 -8.15 -18.84 -3.69
C PHE A 371 -8.88 -19.23 -2.41
N CYS A 372 -10.21 -19.10 -2.39
CA CYS A 372 -11.04 -19.40 -1.23
C CYS A 372 -10.87 -20.84 -0.76
N TYR A 373 -10.80 -21.79 -1.70
CA TYR A 373 -10.49 -23.19 -1.40
C TYR A 373 -9.06 -23.34 -0.84
N GLY A 374 -8.09 -22.64 -1.41
CA GLY A 374 -6.69 -22.69 -0.99
C GLY A 374 -6.48 -22.21 0.46
N ILE A 375 -7.06 -21.07 0.83
CA ILE A 375 -6.91 -20.50 2.18
C ILE A 375 -7.67 -21.28 3.26
N ARG A 376 -8.53 -22.24 2.87
CA ARG A 376 -9.24 -23.16 3.77
C ARG A 376 -8.39 -24.38 4.20
N ARG A 377 -7.13 -24.47 3.78
CA ARG A 377 -6.20 -25.54 4.20
C ARG A 377 -5.77 -25.38 5.65
N ASN A 378 -5.56 -26.51 6.34
CA ASN A 378 -5.19 -26.58 7.76
C ASN A 378 -3.98 -25.72 8.15
N ILE A 379 -3.00 -25.59 7.26
CA ILE A 379 -1.81 -24.80 7.52
C ILE A 379 -2.12 -23.31 7.71
N TYR A 380 -3.06 -22.77 6.93
CA TYR A 380 -3.49 -21.37 7.03
C TYR A 380 -4.35 -21.14 8.25
N TYR A 381 -5.22 -22.11 8.61
CA TYR A 381 -5.93 -22.07 9.89
C TYR A 381 -4.96 -22.03 11.07
N ALA A 382 -3.94 -22.89 11.07
CA ALA A 382 -2.95 -22.93 12.14
C ALA A 382 -2.22 -21.59 12.27
N ALA A 383 -1.81 -20.99 11.16
CA ALA A 383 -1.15 -19.68 11.15
C ALA A 383 -2.10 -18.55 11.59
N ALA A 384 -3.35 -18.55 11.12
CA ALA A 384 -4.36 -17.55 11.45
C ALA A 384 -4.78 -17.55 12.93
N ARG A 385 -4.52 -18.63 13.68
CA ARG A 385 -4.71 -18.68 15.15
C ARG A 385 -3.75 -17.76 15.89
N GLU A 386 -2.55 -17.60 15.35
CA GLU A 386 -1.50 -16.87 16.04
C GLU A 386 -1.72 -15.37 15.92
N ASN A 387 -1.64 -14.85 14.69
CA ASN A 387 -1.90 -13.47 14.33
C ASN A 387 -1.79 -13.33 12.79
N LEU A 388 -2.08 -12.14 12.29
CA LEU A 388 -2.09 -11.86 10.86
C LEU A 388 -0.68 -11.86 10.25
N TYR A 389 0.34 -11.54 11.03
CA TYR A 389 1.73 -11.55 10.59
C TYR A 389 2.27 -12.98 10.39
N ASP A 390 1.95 -13.93 11.27
CA ASP A 390 2.32 -15.33 11.11
C ASP A 390 1.56 -15.97 9.94
N PHE A 391 0.29 -15.60 9.76
CA PHE A 391 -0.45 -15.94 8.54
C PHE A 391 0.29 -15.41 7.30
N HIS A 392 0.68 -14.13 7.29
CA HIS A 392 1.42 -13.52 6.19
C HIS A 392 2.71 -14.27 5.85
N MET A 393 3.51 -14.61 6.87
CA MET A 393 4.74 -15.38 6.69
C MET A 393 4.50 -16.75 6.08
N VAL A 394 3.39 -17.42 6.45
CA VAL A 394 3.00 -18.72 5.88
C VAL A 394 2.39 -18.57 4.49
N TYR A 395 1.67 -17.49 4.23
CA TYR A 395 1.02 -17.20 2.95
C TYR A 395 2.05 -16.78 1.89
N VAL A 396 2.81 -15.73 2.16
CA VAL A 396 3.76 -15.09 1.23
C VAL A 396 5.16 -15.70 1.28
N GLY A 397 5.58 -16.26 2.43
CA GLY A 397 6.92 -16.85 2.59
C GLY A 397 8.03 -15.86 2.95
N TYR A 398 7.75 -14.56 3.02
CA TYR A 398 8.68 -13.52 3.46
C TYR A 398 7.96 -12.35 4.12
N GLU A 399 8.67 -11.54 4.92
CA GLU A 399 8.10 -10.38 5.62
C GLU A 399 7.78 -9.22 4.64
N SER A 400 6.57 -8.66 4.69
CA SER A 400 6.14 -7.53 3.85
C SER A 400 5.20 -6.61 4.64
N ASP A 401 5.62 -5.35 4.85
CA ASP A 401 4.75 -4.37 5.54
C ASP A 401 3.61 -3.92 4.63
N VAL A 402 3.88 -3.84 3.32
CA VAL A 402 2.89 -3.51 2.28
C VAL A 402 1.59 -4.30 2.41
N TRP A 403 1.71 -5.57 2.78
CA TRP A 403 0.57 -6.49 2.87
C TRP A 403 -0.36 -6.13 4.04
N LEU A 404 0.18 -5.77 5.20
CA LEU A 404 -0.60 -5.37 6.38
C LEU A 404 -1.26 -4.00 6.16
N TYR A 405 -0.54 -3.02 5.61
CA TYR A 405 -1.10 -1.71 5.24
C TYR A 405 -2.27 -1.84 4.27
N THR A 406 -2.16 -2.78 3.33
CA THR A 406 -3.23 -3.04 2.38
C THR A 406 -4.49 -3.58 3.05
N ILE A 407 -4.33 -4.53 3.97
CA ILE A 407 -5.46 -5.11 4.71
C ILE A 407 -6.15 -4.07 5.58
N ALA A 408 -5.40 -3.30 6.36
CA ALA A 408 -5.89 -2.16 7.15
C ALA A 408 -6.75 -1.22 6.33
N ARG A 409 -6.24 -0.88 5.16
CA ARG A 409 -6.89 0.07 4.28
C ARG A 409 -8.19 -0.45 3.67
N VAL A 410 -8.21 -1.66 3.15
CA VAL A 410 -9.44 -2.24 2.57
C VAL A 410 -10.55 -2.33 3.61
N PHE A 411 -10.22 -2.74 4.83
CA PHE A 411 -11.19 -2.82 5.91
C PHE A 411 -11.69 -1.43 6.34
N LYS A 412 -10.80 -0.44 6.40
CA LYS A 412 -11.17 0.96 6.68
C LYS A 412 -12.10 1.51 5.62
N ASP A 413 -11.70 1.45 4.36
CA ASP A 413 -12.39 2.16 3.29
C ASP A 413 -13.70 1.43 2.92
N VAL A 414 -13.71 0.10 2.83
CA VAL A 414 -14.91 -0.66 2.43
C VAL A 414 -15.89 -0.87 3.58
N ALA A 415 -15.40 -1.13 4.79
CA ALA A 415 -16.24 -1.49 5.93
C ALA A 415 -16.35 -0.41 7.00
N GLY A 416 -15.42 0.55 7.04
CA GLY A 416 -15.31 1.50 8.15
C GLY A 416 -14.63 0.89 9.38
N ILE A 417 -14.04 -0.31 9.27
CA ILE A 417 -13.31 -0.95 10.35
C ILE A 417 -11.90 -0.38 10.36
N ARG A 418 -11.51 0.31 11.43
CA ARG A 418 -10.13 0.80 11.59
C ARG A 418 -9.31 -0.19 12.40
N PHE A 419 -8.15 -0.51 11.86
CA PHE A 419 -6.99 -1.04 12.57
C PHE A 419 -5.78 -0.48 11.84
N GLU A 420 -4.82 0.05 12.59
CA GLU A 420 -3.60 0.56 11.99
C GLU A 420 -2.71 -0.61 11.56
N ALA A 421 -1.84 -0.43 10.57
CA ALA A 421 -1.02 -1.54 10.07
C ALA A 421 0.12 -1.94 11.00
N ASP A 422 0.48 -1.05 11.93
CA ASP A 422 1.32 -1.33 13.09
C ASP A 422 0.51 -1.93 14.27
N GLU A 423 -0.83 -1.95 14.21
CA GLU A 423 -1.61 -2.75 15.11
C GLU A 423 -1.51 -4.24 14.73
N PRO A 424 -1.09 -5.07 15.67
CA PRO A 424 -1.09 -6.49 15.44
C PRO A 424 -2.49 -7.04 15.57
N MET A 425 -3.00 -7.53 14.44
CA MET A 425 -4.30 -8.15 14.36
C MET A 425 -4.27 -9.52 15.02
N GLN A 426 -4.45 -9.48 16.34
CA GLN A 426 -4.65 -10.66 17.14
C GLN A 426 -5.91 -11.33 16.63
N ASN A 427 -5.82 -12.65 16.42
CA ASN A 427 -6.92 -13.45 15.92
C ASN A 427 -7.29 -13.18 14.45
N ALA A 428 -6.30 -13.20 13.56
CA ALA A 428 -6.48 -13.11 12.11
C ALA A 428 -7.58 -14.02 11.56
N GLY A 429 -7.77 -15.19 12.16
CA GLY A 429 -8.87 -16.08 11.78
C GLY A 429 -10.25 -15.42 11.83
N ALA A 430 -10.53 -14.51 12.78
CA ALA A 430 -11.80 -13.78 12.83
C ALA A 430 -11.96 -12.75 11.70
N MET A 431 -10.85 -12.33 11.09
CA MET A 431 -10.90 -11.45 9.93
C MET A 431 -11.01 -12.22 8.62
N ILE A 432 -10.47 -13.44 8.58
CA ILE A 432 -10.37 -14.26 7.37
C ILE A 432 -11.61 -15.12 7.23
N TYR A 433 -12.08 -15.72 8.31
CA TYR A 433 -13.13 -16.73 8.34
C TYR A 433 -14.32 -16.24 9.17
N HIS A 434 -15.52 -16.27 8.57
CA HIS A 434 -16.75 -15.93 9.29
C HIS A 434 -17.17 -16.99 10.30
N ASP A 435 -16.79 -18.25 10.06
CA ASP A 435 -17.05 -19.40 10.92
C ASP A 435 -15.92 -19.65 11.94
N TRP A 436 -15.10 -18.63 12.21
CA TRP A 436 -13.92 -18.78 13.03
C TRP A 436 -14.20 -19.21 14.48
N GLU A 437 -15.31 -18.75 15.07
CA GLU A 437 -15.68 -19.16 16.43
C GLU A 437 -16.08 -20.66 16.47
N GLN A 438 -16.78 -21.15 15.46
CA GLN A 438 -17.07 -22.59 15.32
C GLN A 438 -15.78 -23.39 15.09
N ILE A 439 -14.86 -22.89 14.26
CA ILE A 439 -13.54 -23.50 14.04
C ILE A 439 -12.76 -23.58 15.36
N LYS A 440 -12.70 -22.48 16.13
CA LYS A 440 -12.06 -22.44 17.45
C LYS A 440 -12.63 -23.47 18.42
N GLN A 441 -13.97 -23.62 18.44
CA GLN A 441 -14.64 -24.59 19.31
C GLN A 441 -14.31 -26.03 18.92
N ARG A 442 -14.33 -26.36 17.63
CA ARG A 442 -13.94 -27.70 17.12
C ARG A 442 -12.49 -28.05 17.45
N ILE A 443 -11.59 -27.08 17.43
CA ILE A 443 -10.18 -27.27 17.81
C ILE A 443 -10.03 -27.55 19.32
N LYS A 444 -10.91 -26.98 20.15
CA LYS A 444 -10.90 -27.20 21.61
C LYS A 444 -11.54 -28.52 22.03
N ALA A 445 -12.34 -29.14 21.17
CA ALA A 445 -12.91 -30.45 21.44
C ALA A 445 -11.78 -31.50 21.52
N PRO A 446 -11.71 -32.31 22.59
CA PRO A 446 -10.78 -33.43 22.62
C PRO A 446 -11.10 -34.35 21.43
N LYS A 447 -10.07 -34.83 20.74
CA LYS A 447 -10.26 -35.83 19.67
C LYS A 447 -11.02 -37.01 20.28
N PRO A 448 -12.11 -37.50 19.67
CA PRO A 448 -12.72 -38.74 20.11
C PRO A 448 -11.65 -39.83 20.05
N THR A 449 -11.41 -40.48 21.18
CA THR A 449 -10.53 -41.64 21.29
C THR A 449 -11.17 -42.76 20.47
N SER A 450 -10.86 -42.83 19.18
CA SER A 450 -11.28 -43.95 18.34
C SER A 450 -10.42 -45.15 18.70
N LEU A 451 -10.99 -46.05 19.51
CA LEU A 451 -10.59 -47.45 19.58
C LEU A 451 -10.80 -48.06 18.18
N HIS A 452 -9.75 -48.08 17.39
CA HIS A 452 -9.62 -49.08 16.34
C HIS A 452 -8.22 -49.66 16.40
N GLN A 453 -8.18 -50.89 16.92
CA GLN A 453 -7.10 -51.83 16.72
C GLN A 453 -6.82 -51.92 15.21
N TYR A 454 -5.59 -51.57 14.83
CA TYR A 454 -4.98 -52.10 13.62
C TYR A 454 -3.72 -52.83 14.08
N ASP A 455 -3.84 -54.15 14.08
CA ASP A 455 -2.77 -55.09 14.31
C ASP A 455 -1.84 -55.05 13.09
N LYS A 456 -0.60 -54.61 13.30
CA LYS A 456 0.55 -54.91 12.43
C LYS A 456 1.79 -55.05 13.29
N THR A 457 2.09 -56.29 13.61
CA THR A 457 3.39 -56.77 14.04
C THR A 457 4.48 -56.37 13.04
N ARG A 458 5.44 -55.54 13.46
CA ARG A 458 6.85 -55.62 13.03
C ARG A 458 7.75 -54.86 14.01
N HIS A 459 8.76 -55.58 14.49
CA HIS A 459 9.72 -55.20 15.53
C HIS A 459 10.23 -53.76 15.45
N THR A 460 10.07 -53.03 16.55
CA THR A 460 10.80 -51.80 16.86
C THR A 460 11.86 -52.10 17.92
N SER A 461 13.14 -51.91 17.56
CA SER A 461 14.11 -51.45 18.55
C SER A 461 13.76 -49.98 18.89
N PRO A 462 13.92 -49.53 20.14
CA PRO A 462 13.39 -48.25 20.58
C PRO A 462 14.14 -47.09 19.90
N PRO A 463 13.47 -46.19 19.14
CA PRO A 463 14.06 -44.90 18.84
C PRO A 463 13.95 -44.06 20.12
N GLN A 464 15.10 -43.66 20.63
CA GLN A 464 15.27 -42.72 21.73
C GLN A 464 14.29 -41.55 21.60
N THR A 465 13.53 -41.32 22.66
CA THR A 465 12.70 -40.13 22.85
C THR A 465 13.61 -38.90 22.99
N SER A 466 14.03 -38.31 21.86
CA SER A 466 14.41 -36.91 21.87
C SER A 466 13.12 -36.08 21.87
N THR A 467 12.60 -35.78 23.06
CA THR A 467 11.68 -34.66 23.23
C THR A 467 12.44 -33.38 22.89
N LYS A 468 12.47 -33.01 21.60
CA LYS A 468 12.83 -31.64 21.22
C LYS A 468 11.73 -30.71 21.70
N THR A 469 11.88 -30.22 22.92
CA THR A 469 11.16 -29.06 23.44
C THR A 469 11.56 -27.87 22.56
N ILE A 470 10.72 -27.51 21.58
CA ILE A 470 10.90 -26.30 20.79
C ILE A 470 10.50 -25.11 21.68
N SER A 471 11.43 -24.65 22.52
CA SER A 471 11.22 -23.52 23.44
C SER A 471 11.36 -22.18 22.72
N GLY A 472 10.28 -21.67 22.13
CA GLY A 472 10.23 -20.28 21.67
C GLY A 472 9.69 -19.38 22.78
N ARG A 473 10.43 -18.31 23.15
CA ARG A 473 9.94 -17.28 24.09
C ARG A 473 8.96 -16.35 23.39
N TYR A 474 7.90 -15.93 24.07
CA TYR A 474 6.93 -14.94 23.56
C TYR A 474 7.31 -13.54 24.04
N TYR A 475 7.10 -12.51 23.24
CA TYR A 475 7.50 -11.14 23.56
C TYR A 475 6.34 -10.20 23.32
N LEU A 476 6.14 -9.23 24.22
CA LEU A 476 5.28 -8.09 23.92
C LEU A 476 6.08 -7.08 23.08
N ILE A 477 5.59 -6.70 21.91
CA ILE A 477 6.25 -5.84 20.92
C ILE A 477 5.46 -4.54 20.76
N ALA A 478 6.16 -3.42 20.75
CA ALA A 478 5.64 -2.06 20.60
C ALA A 478 5.80 -1.49 19.18
N GLY A 479 6.58 -2.17 18.35
CA GLY A 479 7.01 -1.69 17.05
C GLY A 479 7.98 -2.67 16.38
N SER A 480 7.95 -2.69 15.05
CA SER A 480 8.89 -3.43 14.21
C SER A 480 9.45 -2.50 13.16
N TYR A 481 10.76 -2.46 13.02
CA TYR A 481 11.49 -1.48 12.23
C TYR A 481 12.56 -2.16 11.37
N THR A 482 12.86 -1.60 10.21
CA THR A 482 14.00 -2.01 9.37
C THR A 482 15.24 -1.14 9.63
N HIS A 483 15.08 0.01 10.30
CA HIS A 483 16.16 0.93 10.63
C HIS A 483 16.37 1.06 12.15
N LEU A 484 17.64 1.08 12.55
CA LEU A 484 18.04 1.15 13.95
C LEU A 484 17.62 2.46 14.63
N ALA A 485 17.71 3.59 13.94
CA ALA A 485 17.33 4.89 14.51
C ALA A 485 15.85 4.94 14.93
N SER A 486 14.93 4.51 14.06
CA SER A 486 13.50 4.46 14.36
C SER A 486 13.20 3.51 15.53
N ALA A 487 13.88 2.36 15.55
CA ALA A 487 13.74 1.37 16.62
C ALA A 487 14.28 1.90 17.96
N GLN A 488 15.41 2.62 17.93
CA GLN A 488 16.02 3.25 19.10
C GLN A 488 15.14 4.37 19.65
N GLN A 489 14.54 5.20 18.79
CA GLN A 489 13.63 6.25 19.22
C GLN A 489 12.42 5.68 19.97
N LYS A 490 11.79 4.63 19.43
CA LYS A 490 10.68 3.96 20.10
C LYS A 490 11.11 3.26 21.40
N LEU A 491 12.28 2.64 21.42
CA LEU A 491 12.87 2.04 22.63
C LEU A 491 13.07 3.09 23.73
N GLN A 492 13.63 4.25 23.39
CA GLN A 492 13.89 5.33 24.33
C GLN A 492 12.58 5.86 24.92
N HIS A 493 11.56 6.06 24.07
CA HIS A 493 10.24 6.49 24.50
C HIS A 493 9.62 5.52 25.52
N LEU A 494 9.70 4.21 25.30
CA LEU A 494 9.16 3.22 26.24
C LEU A 494 9.91 3.20 27.57
N ARG A 495 11.24 3.34 27.54
CA ARG A 495 12.04 3.41 28.77
C ARG A 495 11.69 4.65 29.60
N GLN A 496 11.50 5.78 28.94
CA GLN A 496 11.04 7.02 29.59
C GLN A 496 9.63 6.87 30.17
N ALA A 497 8.79 6.03 29.55
CA ALA A 497 7.45 5.73 30.03
C ALA A 497 7.38 4.60 31.08
N GLY A 498 8.51 4.22 31.69
CA GLY A 498 8.58 3.29 32.82
C GLY A 498 8.86 1.82 32.46
N PHE A 499 9.03 1.48 31.18
CA PHE A 499 9.36 0.12 30.76
C PHE A 499 10.87 -0.10 30.76
N ALA A 500 11.46 -0.23 31.95
CA ALA A 500 12.91 -0.39 32.12
C ALA A 500 13.49 -1.59 31.34
N ASN A 501 12.72 -2.67 31.24
CA ASN A 501 13.12 -3.90 30.52
C ASN A 501 12.87 -3.85 29.01
N ALA A 502 12.42 -2.70 28.48
CA ALA A 502 12.25 -2.56 27.05
C ALA A 502 13.60 -2.75 26.33
N ARG A 503 13.58 -3.50 25.23
CA ARG A 503 14.79 -3.89 24.50
C ARG A 503 14.55 -4.08 23.02
N LEU A 504 15.62 -3.99 22.24
CA LEU A 504 15.60 -4.36 20.84
C LEU A 504 15.81 -5.87 20.68
N LEU A 505 14.96 -6.49 19.89
CA LEU A 505 15.12 -7.85 19.39
C LEU A 505 15.50 -7.76 17.92
N GLN A 506 16.68 -8.24 17.60
CA GLN A 506 17.17 -8.25 16.22
C GLN A 506 16.90 -9.60 15.59
N SER A 507 16.30 -9.56 14.41
CA SER A 507 16.22 -10.67 13.46
C SER A 507 17.04 -10.31 12.22
N GLN A 508 17.27 -11.27 11.33
CA GLN A 508 18.10 -11.07 10.13
C GLN A 508 17.70 -9.85 9.28
N ARG A 509 16.45 -9.39 9.33
CA ARG A 509 15.95 -8.27 8.51
C ARG A 509 15.25 -7.15 9.28
N ARG A 510 15.05 -7.29 10.60
CA ARG A 510 14.26 -6.34 11.39
C ARG A 510 14.71 -6.22 12.83
N LEU A 511 14.44 -5.06 13.39
CA LEU A 511 14.58 -4.68 14.78
C LEU A 511 13.19 -4.50 15.39
N ARG A 512 12.86 -5.30 16.40
CA ARG A 512 11.58 -5.21 17.12
C ARG A 512 11.81 -4.61 18.49
N VAL A 513 10.98 -3.68 18.92
CA VAL A 513 11.07 -3.11 20.27
C VAL A 513 10.15 -3.90 21.18
N ALA A 514 10.73 -4.70 22.07
CA ALA A 514 9.99 -5.50 23.04
C ALA A 514 9.83 -4.77 24.37
N PHE A 515 8.73 -5.02 25.09
CA PHE A 515 8.46 -4.48 26.43
C PHE A 515 9.17 -5.26 27.55
N ASP A 516 9.70 -6.48 27.29
CA ASP A 516 10.29 -7.35 28.33
C ASP A 516 11.27 -8.45 27.81
N ALA A 517 11.87 -9.21 28.73
CA ALA A 517 12.81 -10.32 28.53
C ALA A 517 12.20 -11.61 27.92
N GLY A 518 10.87 -11.65 27.82
CA GLY A 518 10.09 -12.68 27.13
C GLY A 518 9.39 -13.67 28.07
N TYR A 519 8.16 -14.03 27.72
CA TYR A 519 7.26 -14.94 28.41
C TYR A 519 7.46 -16.38 27.95
N GLN A 520 7.38 -17.33 28.88
CA GLN A 520 7.56 -18.76 28.58
C GLN A 520 6.38 -19.37 27.82
N THR A 521 5.18 -18.86 28.03
CA THR A 521 3.97 -19.31 27.34
C THR A 521 3.19 -18.15 26.74
N ARG A 522 2.43 -18.43 25.68
CA ARG A 522 1.55 -17.44 25.03
C ARG A 522 0.49 -16.91 26.00
N GLN A 523 -0.02 -17.74 26.90
CA GLN A 523 -1.03 -17.34 27.89
C GLN A 523 -0.49 -16.27 28.84
N LEU A 524 0.74 -16.43 29.33
CA LEU A 524 1.39 -15.42 30.17
C LEU A 524 1.56 -14.09 29.43
N ALA A 525 1.95 -14.13 28.15
CA ALA A 525 2.04 -12.93 27.32
C ALA A 525 0.66 -12.27 27.08
N VAL A 526 -0.42 -13.05 26.94
CA VAL A 526 -1.80 -12.52 26.82
C VAL A 526 -2.23 -11.80 28.09
N ILE A 527 -1.99 -12.40 29.26
CA ILE A 527 -2.33 -11.81 30.56
C ILE A 527 -1.57 -10.49 30.75
N ALA A 528 -0.27 -10.49 30.45
CA ALA A 528 0.55 -9.28 30.54
C ALA A 528 0.08 -8.19 29.57
N LYS A 529 -0.29 -8.55 28.34
CA LYS A 529 -0.88 -7.59 27.38
C LYS A 529 -2.19 -6.99 27.91
N GLN A 530 -3.07 -7.79 28.50
CA GLN A 530 -4.36 -7.31 28.99
C GLN A 530 -4.21 -6.23 30.07
N LYS A 531 -3.18 -6.32 30.91
CA LYS A 531 -2.84 -5.30 31.91
C LYS A 531 -2.39 -3.97 31.31
N LEU A 532 -1.88 -3.96 30.08
CA LEU A 532 -1.40 -2.77 29.36
C LEU A 532 -2.46 -2.10 28.48
N LYS A 533 -3.62 -2.75 28.29
CA LYS A 533 -4.61 -2.38 27.25
C LYS A 533 -5.22 -0.99 27.43
N THR A 534 -5.17 -0.42 28.63
CA THR A 534 -5.67 0.93 28.95
C THR A 534 -4.68 2.05 28.61
N THR A 535 -3.39 1.73 28.42
CA THR A 535 -2.31 2.72 28.22
C THR A 535 -1.53 2.49 26.92
N TYR A 536 -1.44 1.25 26.45
CA TYR A 536 -0.76 0.86 25.22
C TYR A 536 -1.67 -0.08 24.40
N THR A 537 -2.48 0.50 23.53
CA THR A 537 -3.44 -0.23 22.68
C THR A 537 -2.76 -1.09 21.61
N ASP A 538 -1.53 -0.73 21.24
CA ASP A 538 -0.89 -1.16 19.98
C ASP A 538 0.13 -2.31 20.19
N VAL A 539 0.08 -3.01 21.33
CA VAL A 539 1.07 -4.05 21.70
C VAL A 539 0.74 -5.43 21.12
N TRP A 540 1.70 -6.18 20.57
CA TRP A 540 1.52 -7.62 20.23
C TRP A 540 2.38 -8.59 20.97
N ILE A 541 1.90 -9.83 20.98
CA ILE A 541 2.71 -11.00 21.25
C ILE A 541 3.40 -11.46 19.96
N TRP A 542 4.73 -11.49 19.96
CA TRP A 542 5.58 -12.12 18.95
C TRP A 542 6.24 -13.37 19.54
N ARG A 543 6.29 -14.48 18.80
CA ARG A 543 7.04 -15.67 19.23
C ARG A 543 8.45 -15.60 18.66
N GLY A 544 9.44 -15.47 19.55
CA GLY A 544 10.84 -15.68 19.21
C GLY A 544 11.05 -17.11 18.74
N ARG A 545 11.58 -17.24 17.53
CA ARG A 545 12.02 -18.52 16.98
C ARG A 545 13.42 -18.83 17.46
#